data_AF-A0A958N2G1-F1
#
_entry.id   AF-A0A958N2G1-F1
#
_cell.length_a   1.000
_cell.length_b   1.000
_cell.length_c   1.000
_cell.angle_alpha   90.00
_cell.angle_beta   90.00
_cell.angle_gamma   90.00
#
_symmetry.space_group_name_H-M   'P 1'
#
loop_
_entity.id
_entity.type
_entity.pdbx_description
1 polymer ?
#
loop_
_entity_poly.entity_id
_entity_poly.type
_entity_poly.pdbx_seq_one_letter_code
_entity_poly.pdbx_strand_id
1 'polypeptide(L)'
;MKILLLILLTIPLSAYAFPEAPFDALTTPRVWTSSNVQDFDFEGIVKLSNCSGSLVRFSGQPLSSKAIVLTNGHCVKDFGLLEPGEVWHNRTYQRDMKVADASGQFYLVKANKVLYATMTYTDAALFELNETYLELEKLGVRSFELDGYHPIEGTSIEIVSGYWERGFRCNIDKFIHKLLEGRWTFNDSIKYSESGCEVYGGTSGSPIVETNTRRVVGVNNTGNERGRKCTINNPCEVDEKNNVVVDKGAGYGQQTYIFYSCLSIDFKIDLSLAGCQLPN
;
A
#
# COMPACT_ATOMS: atom_id res chain seq x y z
N MET A 1 -48.04 -48.49 -10.79
CA MET A 1 -47.50 -47.32 -10.05
C MET A 1 -45.98 -47.42 -10.02
N LYS A 2 -45.26 -46.63 -10.82
CA LYS A 2 -43.81 -46.46 -10.70
C LYS A 2 -43.58 -45.29 -9.73
N ILE A 3 -42.98 -45.56 -8.58
CA ILE A 3 -42.60 -44.54 -7.60
C ILE A 3 -41.25 -43.99 -8.04
N LEU A 4 -41.22 -42.72 -8.44
CA LEU A 4 -40.00 -42.00 -8.78
C LEU A 4 -39.40 -41.46 -7.47
N LEU A 5 -38.25 -41.98 -7.07
CA LEU A 5 -37.53 -41.56 -5.88
C LEU A 5 -36.71 -40.31 -6.22
N LEU A 6 -37.14 -39.15 -5.73
CA LEU A 6 -36.42 -37.88 -5.88
C LEU A 6 -35.31 -37.82 -4.82
N ILE A 7 -34.06 -38.02 -5.24
CA ILE A 7 -32.89 -37.84 -4.37
C ILE A 7 -32.58 -36.34 -4.32
N LEU A 8 -32.90 -35.68 -3.22
CA LEU A 8 -32.39 -34.33 -2.95
C LEU A 8 -30.90 -34.44 -2.59
N LEU A 9 -30.03 -34.05 -3.51
CA LEU A 9 -28.63 -33.74 -3.19
C LEU A 9 -28.60 -32.42 -2.41
N THR A 10 -28.36 -32.48 -1.10
CA THR A 10 -27.99 -31.30 -0.30
C THR A 10 -26.54 -30.97 -0.59
N ILE A 11 -26.28 -29.93 -1.38
CA ILE A 11 -24.92 -29.38 -1.54
C ILE A 11 -24.64 -28.55 -0.29
N PRO A 12 -23.61 -28.87 0.53
CA PRO A 12 -23.23 -28.02 1.63
C PRO A 12 -22.63 -26.73 1.06
N LEU A 13 -23.34 -25.61 1.24
CA LEU A 13 -22.72 -24.29 1.13
C LEU A 13 -21.85 -24.09 2.36
N SER A 14 -20.56 -24.39 2.24
CA SER A 14 -19.57 -23.94 3.20
C SER A 14 -19.46 -22.42 3.09
N ALA A 15 -20.14 -21.69 3.97
CA ALA A 15 -19.90 -20.27 4.15
C ALA A 15 -18.50 -20.11 4.79
N TYR A 16 -17.50 -19.79 3.98
CA TYR A 16 -16.20 -19.40 4.49
C TYR A 16 -16.36 -18.05 5.19
N ALA A 17 -16.17 -18.03 6.51
CA ALA A 17 -16.14 -16.78 7.28
C ALA A 17 -14.92 -15.96 6.84
N PHE A 18 -15.10 -14.68 6.56
CA PHE A 18 -13.98 -13.76 6.36
C PHE A 18 -13.17 -13.67 7.66
N PRO A 19 -11.83 -13.65 7.58
CA PRO A 19 -10.99 -13.53 8.76
C PRO A 19 -11.22 -12.19 9.46
N GLU A 20 -11.34 -12.20 10.78
CA GLU A 20 -11.34 -10.98 11.60
C GLU A 20 -9.89 -10.53 11.84
N ALA A 21 -9.58 -9.27 11.58
CA ALA A 21 -8.26 -8.72 11.87
C ALA A 21 -8.06 -8.50 13.39
N PRO A 22 -6.81 -8.60 13.89
CA PRO A 22 -5.59 -8.90 13.16
C PRO A 22 -5.39 -10.40 12.88
N PHE A 23 -4.96 -10.73 11.66
CA PHE A 23 -4.51 -12.08 11.26
C PHE A 23 -3.25 -11.99 10.39
N ASP A 24 -2.54 -13.10 10.22
CA ASP A 24 -1.42 -13.22 9.28
C ASP A 24 -1.90 -13.56 7.87
N ALA A 25 -1.83 -12.58 6.96
CA ALA A 25 -2.29 -12.76 5.58
C ALA A 25 -1.37 -13.65 4.72
N LEU A 26 -0.17 -14.00 5.20
CA LEU A 26 0.72 -14.93 4.49
C LEU A 26 0.35 -16.38 4.74
N THR A 27 -0.28 -16.70 5.86
CA THR A 27 -0.70 -18.07 6.23
C THR A 27 -2.19 -18.32 6.02
N THR A 28 -2.98 -17.25 5.88
CA THR A 28 -4.43 -17.34 5.66
C THR A 28 -4.74 -17.77 4.21
N PRO A 29 -5.58 -18.81 4.00
CA PRO A 29 -6.00 -19.25 2.67
C PRO A 29 -6.75 -18.16 1.91
N ARG A 30 -6.69 -18.22 0.57
CA ARG A 30 -7.38 -17.29 -0.34
C ARG A 30 -8.90 -17.33 -0.09
N VAL A 31 -9.50 -16.22 0.32
CA VAL A 31 -10.96 -16.08 0.53
C VAL A 31 -11.55 -15.36 -0.69
N TRP A 32 -11.55 -16.00 -1.86
CA TRP A 32 -12.24 -15.42 -3.02
C TRP A 32 -13.73 -15.75 -2.99
N THR A 33 -14.53 -14.72 -3.19
CA THR A 33 -15.73 -14.84 -4.00
C THR A 33 -15.40 -14.27 -5.37
N SER A 34 -15.88 -14.90 -6.45
CA SER A 34 -15.53 -14.56 -7.84
C SER A 34 -15.86 -13.12 -8.26
N SER A 35 -16.58 -12.36 -7.44
CA SER A 35 -16.95 -10.97 -7.68
C SER A 35 -15.80 -9.97 -7.49
N ASN A 36 -14.81 -10.24 -6.62
CA ASN A 36 -13.82 -9.21 -6.25
C ASN A 36 -12.67 -9.03 -7.27
N VAL A 37 -12.33 -10.06 -8.08
CA VAL A 37 -11.31 -9.93 -9.16
C VAL A 37 -11.88 -9.12 -10.33
N GLN A 38 -13.19 -9.22 -10.58
CA GLN A 38 -13.80 -8.59 -11.75
C GLN A 38 -13.77 -7.07 -11.67
N ASP A 39 -13.70 -6.51 -10.45
CA ASP A 39 -13.75 -5.08 -10.25
C ASP A 39 -12.38 -4.42 -10.13
N PHE A 40 -11.28 -5.12 -9.83
CA PHE A 40 -9.96 -4.51 -9.61
C PHE A 40 -8.79 -5.36 -10.14
N ASP A 41 -7.77 -4.71 -10.68
CA ASP A 41 -6.53 -5.36 -11.13
C ASP A 41 -5.58 -5.58 -9.95
N PHE A 42 -5.34 -6.84 -9.61
CA PHE A 42 -4.43 -7.23 -8.54
C PHE A 42 -3.00 -7.53 -9.00
N GLU A 43 -2.70 -7.49 -10.31
CA GLU A 43 -1.35 -7.78 -10.79
C GLU A 43 -0.33 -6.83 -10.17
N GLY A 44 0.69 -7.37 -9.51
CA GLY A 44 1.72 -6.59 -8.82
C GLY A 44 1.30 -6.08 -7.44
N ILE A 45 0.09 -6.35 -6.96
CA ILE A 45 -0.32 -6.03 -5.58
C ILE A 45 0.38 -7.01 -4.63
N VAL A 46 0.91 -6.45 -3.54
CA VAL A 46 1.64 -7.20 -2.52
C VAL A 46 0.82 -7.27 -1.25
N LYS A 47 0.86 -8.42 -0.57
CA LYS A 47 0.40 -8.57 0.81
C LYS A 47 1.58 -8.90 1.72
N LEU A 48 1.61 -8.23 2.87
CA LEU A 48 2.47 -8.53 3.99
C LEU A 48 1.64 -9.29 5.05
N SER A 49 2.28 -9.77 6.10
CA SER A 49 1.59 -10.43 7.22
C SER A 49 0.53 -9.54 7.88
N ASN A 50 0.72 -8.22 7.91
CA ASN A 50 -0.14 -7.25 8.60
C ASN A 50 -0.52 -6.00 7.78
N CYS A 51 -0.03 -5.88 6.55
CA CYS A 51 -0.19 -4.71 5.69
C CYS A 51 -0.34 -5.11 4.21
N SER A 52 -0.55 -4.13 3.37
CA SER A 52 -0.54 -4.23 1.91
C SER A 52 0.72 -3.57 1.32
N GLY A 53 0.94 -3.75 0.03
CA GLY A 53 2.08 -3.21 -0.70
C GLY A 53 1.85 -3.25 -2.20
N SER A 54 2.85 -2.83 -2.96
CA SER A 54 2.87 -2.98 -4.42
C SER A 54 4.27 -3.21 -4.95
N LEU A 55 4.37 -4.01 -5.99
CA LEU A 55 5.57 -4.16 -6.80
C LEU A 55 5.69 -2.93 -7.70
N VAL A 56 6.64 -2.05 -7.42
CA VAL A 56 6.84 -0.80 -8.15
C VAL A 56 8.18 -0.80 -8.85
N ARG A 57 8.30 -0.01 -9.90
CA ARG A 57 9.54 0.21 -10.63
C ARG A 57 9.69 1.68 -10.96
N PHE A 58 10.86 2.24 -10.70
CA PHE A 58 11.17 3.60 -11.12
C PHE A 58 11.18 3.68 -12.66
N SER A 59 10.77 4.81 -13.21
CA SER A 59 10.74 5.01 -14.65
C SER A 59 12.14 4.83 -15.24
N GLY A 60 12.25 3.99 -16.27
CA GLY A 60 13.54 3.64 -16.90
C GLY A 60 14.37 2.58 -16.18
N GLN A 61 14.00 2.12 -14.98
CA GLN A 61 14.75 1.06 -14.28
C GLN A 61 14.70 -0.26 -15.08
N PRO A 62 15.84 -0.92 -15.36
CA PRO A 62 15.85 -2.10 -16.21
C PRO A 62 15.20 -3.31 -15.52
N LEU A 63 14.56 -4.18 -16.30
CA LEU A 63 13.88 -5.38 -15.78
C LEU A 63 14.84 -6.42 -15.18
N SER A 64 16.13 -6.35 -15.52
CA SER A 64 17.18 -7.18 -14.91
C SER A 64 17.52 -6.76 -13.48
N SER A 65 17.07 -5.59 -13.01
CA SER A 65 17.28 -5.15 -11.63
C SER A 65 16.45 -5.98 -10.65
N LYS A 66 16.91 -6.04 -9.40
CA LYS A 66 16.10 -6.52 -8.28
C LYS A 66 14.82 -5.71 -8.17
N ALA A 67 13.73 -6.40 -7.92
CA ALA A 67 12.42 -5.79 -7.88
C ALA A 67 12.19 -5.06 -6.56
N ILE A 68 11.37 -4.02 -6.58
CA ILE A 68 11.12 -3.15 -5.42
C ILE A 68 9.67 -3.28 -4.98
N VAL A 69 9.46 -3.41 -3.68
CA VAL A 69 8.13 -3.33 -3.06
C VAL A 69 7.99 -2.01 -2.31
N LEU A 70 6.93 -1.27 -2.63
CA LEU A 70 6.46 -0.10 -1.89
C LEU A 70 5.44 -0.51 -0.82
N THR A 71 5.57 0.05 0.37
CA THR A 71 4.58 0.00 1.47
C THR A 71 4.78 1.21 2.39
N ASN A 72 4.11 1.29 3.54
CA ASN A 72 4.36 2.33 4.54
C ASN A 72 5.59 2.02 5.40
N GLY A 73 6.22 3.07 5.95
CA GLY A 73 7.25 2.94 6.98
C GLY A 73 6.74 2.24 8.25
N HIS A 74 5.50 2.52 8.64
CA HIS A 74 4.85 1.85 9.76
C HIS A 74 4.61 0.35 9.54
N CYS A 75 4.63 -0.10 8.28
CA CYS A 75 4.49 -1.51 7.91
C CYS A 75 5.83 -2.26 7.90
N VAL A 76 6.97 -1.61 8.15
CA VAL A 76 8.31 -2.23 7.98
C VAL A 76 8.65 -3.26 9.04
N LYS A 77 8.22 -3.04 10.29
CA LYS A 77 8.39 -4.00 11.39
C LYS A 77 7.17 -4.91 11.47
N ASP A 78 7.35 -6.17 11.86
CA ASP A 78 6.20 -7.05 12.17
C ASP A 78 5.47 -6.59 13.45
N PHE A 79 6.22 -5.96 14.36
CA PHE A 79 5.71 -5.41 15.61
C PHE A 79 6.30 -4.02 15.88
N GLY A 80 5.45 -3.12 16.37
CA GLY A 80 5.84 -1.75 16.68
C GLY A 80 6.01 -0.87 15.43
N LEU A 81 6.41 0.37 15.66
CA LEU A 81 6.49 1.42 14.65
C LEU A 81 7.92 1.96 14.55
N LEU A 82 8.23 2.67 13.47
CA LEU A 82 9.45 3.49 13.42
C LEU A 82 9.23 4.72 14.32
N GLU A 83 10.23 5.07 15.13
CA GLU A 83 10.14 6.25 15.99
C GLU A 83 10.16 7.55 15.17
N PRO A 84 9.59 8.65 15.67
CA PRO A 84 9.80 9.96 15.05
C PRO A 84 11.29 10.29 14.93
N GLY A 85 11.74 10.70 13.74
CA GLY A 85 13.15 10.92 13.41
C GLY A 85 13.91 9.65 13.03
N GLU A 86 13.31 8.45 13.12
CA GLU A 86 13.95 7.21 12.69
C GLU A 86 13.88 7.07 11.15
N VAL A 87 15.04 6.86 10.54
CA VAL A 87 15.21 6.56 9.12
C VAL A 87 16.02 5.28 8.99
N TRP A 88 15.53 4.33 8.19
CA TRP A 88 16.31 3.17 7.75
C TRP A 88 16.72 3.39 6.30
N HIS A 89 18.03 3.35 6.03
CA HIS A 89 18.58 3.51 4.69
C HIS A 89 19.57 2.38 4.41
N ASN A 90 19.41 1.71 3.27
CA ASN A 90 20.26 0.59 2.82
C ASN A 90 20.54 -0.45 3.92
N ARG A 91 19.50 -0.89 4.64
CA ARG A 91 19.61 -1.78 5.79
C ARG A 91 19.22 -3.20 5.41
N THR A 92 20.09 -4.18 5.68
CA THR A 92 19.74 -5.60 5.57
C THR A 92 18.59 -5.94 6.50
N TYR A 93 17.49 -6.42 5.93
CA TYR A 93 16.28 -6.79 6.67
C TYR A 93 15.46 -7.75 5.83
N GLN A 94 15.18 -8.93 6.37
CA GLN A 94 14.42 -9.94 5.65
C GLN A 94 12.94 -9.83 5.98
N ARG A 95 12.10 -9.93 4.95
CA ARG A 95 10.66 -9.98 5.13
C ARG A 95 10.00 -10.82 4.04
N ASP A 96 9.18 -11.77 4.46
CA ASP A 96 8.39 -12.57 3.55
C ASP A 96 7.12 -11.81 3.14
N MET A 97 6.75 -11.93 1.87
CA MET A 97 5.59 -11.27 1.29
C MET A 97 4.98 -12.16 0.22
N LYS A 98 3.79 -11.82 -0.28
CA LYS A 98 3.30 -12.42 -1.52
C LYS A 98 2.87 -11.34 -2.51
N VAL A 99 3.13 -11.58 -3.79
CA VAL A 99 2.71 -10.71 -4.90
C VAL A 99 1.71 -11.43 -5.80
N ALA A 100 0.67 -10.73 -6.24
CA ALA A 100 -0.35 -11.27 -7.13
C ALA A 100 0.04 -11.15 -8.61
N ASP A 101 -0.30 -12.17 -9.40
CA ASP A 101 -0.29 -12.12 -10.87
C ASP A 101 -1.59 -11.53 -11.44
N ALA A 102 -1.70 -11.47 -12.77
CA ALA A 102 -2.89 -10.98 -13.48
C ALA A 102 -4.16 -11.82 -13.25
N SER A 103 -4.06 -13.04 -12.70
CA SER A 103 -5.21 -13.86 -12.28
C SER A 103 -5.59 -13.66 -10.82
N GLY A 104 -4.88 -12.78 -10.11
CA GLY A 104 -4.98 -12.56 -8.67
C GLY A 104 -4.33 -13.67 -7.84
N GLN A 105 -3.60 -14.60 -8.45
CA GLN A 105 -2.89 -15.67 -7.74
C GLN A 105 -1.63 -15.10 -7.09
N PHE A 106 -1.49 -15.36 -5.79
CA PHE A 106 -0.38 -14.85 -4.99
C PHE A 106 0.81 -15.83 -4.95
N TYR A 107 2.02 -15.32 -5.20
CA TYR A 107 3.29 -16.03 -5.16
C TYR A 107 4.17 -15.50 -4.03
N LEU A 108 4.85 -16.38 -3.30
CA LEU A 108 5.79 -16.00 -2.26
C LEU A 108 6.99 -15.28 -2.86
N VAL A 109 7.35 -14.14 -2.29
CA VAL A 109 8.57 -13.38 -2.60
C VAL A 109 9.24 -12.96 -1.30
N LYS A 110 10.53 -12.65 -1.36
CA LYS A 110 11.29 -12.33 -0.16
C LYS A 110 12.11 -11.07 -0.33
N ALA A 111 11.85 -10.09 0.53
CA ALA A 111 12.73 -8.93 0.71
C ALA A 111 13.98 -9.34 1.49
N ASN A 112 15.13 -8.76 1.15
CA ASN A 112 16.38 -8.95 1.88
C ASN A 112 16.98 -7.64 2.44
N LYS A 113 16.44 -6.51 2.02
CA LYS A 113 16.95 -5.18 2.34
C LYS A 113 15.82 -4.15 2.30
N VAL A 114 15.87 -3.22 3.23
CA VAL A 114 15.14 -1.94 3.17
C VAL A 114 16.05 -0.94 2.46
N LEU A 115 15.63 -0.50 1.27
CA LEU A 115 16.31 0.57 0.54
C LEU A 115 16.14 1.90 1.27
N TYR A 116 14.91 2.17 1.71
CA TYR A 116 14.56 3.33 2.51
C TYR A 116 13.30 3.05 3.32
N ALA A 117 13.19 3.56 4.55
CA ALA A 117 11.94 3.61 5.30
C ALA A 117 11.94 4.70 6.37
N THR A 118 10.79 5.37 6.54
CA THR A 118 10.58 6.34 7.63
C THR A 118 9.10 6.54 7.93
N MET A 119 8.80 7.05 9.12
CA MET A 119 7.53 7.66 9.49
C MET A 119 7.67 9.17 9.80
N THR A 120 8.79 9.78 9.40
CA THR A 120 9.08 11.20 9.64
C THR A 120 8.73 11.99 8.40
N TYR A 121 7.84 12.99 8.49
CA TYR A 121 7.36 13.82 7.36
C TYR A 121 6.62 13.07 6.25
N THR A 122 6.86 11.78 6.07
CA THR A 122 6.13 10.86 5.21
C THR A 122 6.06 9.52 5.93
N ASP A 123 5.24 8.61 5.40
CA ASP A 123 5.13 7.24 5.88
C ASP A 123 5.26 6.28 4.71
N ALA A 124 6.50 5.96 4.36
CA ALA A 124 6.81 5.18 3.18
C ALA A 124 8.05 4.32 3.38
N ALA A 125 8.06 3.18 2.70
CA ALA A 125 9.17 2.25 2.68
C ALA A 125 9.32 1.59 1.31
N LEU A 126 10.58 1.34 0.94
CA LEU A 126 10.98 0.59 -0.23
C LEU A 126 11.81 -0.61 0.20
N PHE A 127 11.33 -1.81 -0.12
CA PHE A 127 12.06 -3.06 0.05
C PHE A 127 12.65 -3.53 -1.27
N GLU A 128 13.90 -4.01 -1.25
CA GLU A 128 14.49 -4.74 -2.37
C GLU A 128 14.24 -6.24 -2.19
N LEU A 129 13.71 -6.87 -3.24
CA LEU A 129 13.44 -8.30 -3.30
C LEU A 129 14.69 -9.11 -3.70
N ASN A 130 14.67 -10.40 -3.39
CA ASN A 130 15.64 -11.36 -3.94
C ASN A 130 15.41 -11.58 -5.43
N GLU A 131 14.18 -11.43 -5.92
CA GLU A 131 13.78 -11.62 -7.30
C GLU A 131 14.04 -10.35 -8.14
N THR A 132 14.36 -10.53 -9.42
CA THR A 132 14.37 -9.47 -10.44
C THR A 132 12.99 -9.28 -11.05
N TYR A 133 12.74 -8.13 -11.68
CA TYR A 133 11.47 -7.94 -12.41
C TYR A 133 11.31 -8.98 -13.52
N LEU A 134 12.38 -9.33 -14.23
CA LEU A 134 12.36 -10.35 -15.29
C LEU A 134 12.01 -11.76 -14.75
N GLU A 135 12.40 -12.09 -13.53
CA GLU A 135 12.00 -13.35 -12.89
C GLU A 135 10.51 -13.36 -12.51
N LEU A 136 10.00 -12.23 -12.02
CA LEU A 136 8.58 -12.07 -11.68
C LEU A 136 7.68 -12.05 -12.93
N GLU A 137 8.13 -11.46 -14.05
CA GLU A 137 7.38 -11.48 -15.30
C GLU A 137 7.18 -12.90 -15.85
N LYS A 138 8.12 -13.82 -15.60
CA LYS A 138 7.96 -15.25 -15.94
C LYS A 138 6.86 -15.93 -15.13
N LEU A 139 6.46 -15.35 -14.00
CA LEU A 139 5.32 -15.78 -13.18
C LEU A 139 4.03 -15.03 -13.56
N GLY A 140 4.04 -14.20 -14.61
CA GLY A 140 2.88 -13.39 -15.00
C GLY A 140 2.64 -12.19 -14.07
N VAL A 141 3.68 -11.71 -13.39
CA VAL A 141 3.61 -10.56 -12.47
C VAL A 141 4.37 -9.38 -13.07
N ARG A 142 3.66 -8.30 -13.40
CA ARG A 142 4.26 -7.02 -13.80
C ARG A 142 4.24 -6.01 -12.65
N SER A 143 5.25 -5.15 -12.62
CA SER A 143 5.30 -4.01 -11.70
C SER A 143 4.44 -2.85 -12.19
N PHE A 144 4.06 -1.99 -11.24
CA PHE A 144 3.58 -0.65 -11.53
C PHE A 144 4.75 0.29 -11.82
N GLU A 145 4.53 1.33 -12.60
CA GLU A 145 5.44 2.47 -12.69
C GLU A 145 5.20 3.39 -11.50
N LEU A 146 6.26 3.75 -10.76
CA LEU A 146 6.16 4.74 -9.69
C LEU A 146 6.17 6.14 -10.30
N ASP A 147 5.16 6.96 -10.03
CA ASP A 147 5.09 8.30 -10.59
C ASP A 147 6.15 9.21 -9.95
N GLY A 148 6.83 9.99 -10.80
CA GLY A 148 7.87 10.96 -10.42
C GLY A 148 7.36 12.37 -10.20
N TYR A 149 6.05 12.59 -10.32
CA TYR A 149 5.42 13.89 -10.14
C TYR A 149 4.48 13.92 -8.94
N HIS A 150 4.31 15.11 -8.36
CA HIS A 150 3.28 15.35 -7.37
C HIS A 150 1.90 15.08 -7.99
N PRO A 151 1.04 14.26 -7.34
CA PRO A 151 -0.30 13.98 -7.87
C PRO A 151 -1.17 15.23 -7.97
N ILE A 152 -2.25 15.17 -8.72
CA ILE A 152 -3.12 16.32 -8.96
C ILE A 152 -4.43 16.15 -8.18
N GLU A 153 -4.94 17.25 -7.63
CA GLU A 153 -6.27 17.28 -7.03
C GLU A 153 -7.34 16.89 -8.05
N GLY A 154 -8.33 16.10 -7.64
CA GLY A 154 -9.38 15.59 -8.50
C GLY A 154 -9.01 14.34 -9.31
N THR A 155 -7.75 13.90 -9.32
CA THR A 155 -7.34 12.65 -9.98
C THR A 155 -8.14 11.46 -9.46
N SER A 156 -8.75 10.70 -10.36
CA SER A 156 -9.40 9.43 -10.03
C SER A 156 -8.37 8.37 -9.68
N ILE A 157 -8.58 7.70 -8.55
CA ILE A 157 -7.63 6.75 -7.98
C ILE A 157 -8.32 5.45 -7.54
N GLU A 158 -7.52 4.39 -7.53
CA GLU A 158 -7.85 3.10 -6.94
C GLU A 158 -6.88 2.79 -5.80
N ILE A 159 -7.39 2.26 -4.69
CA ILE A 159 -6.57 1.76 -3.59
C ILE A 159 -6.79 0.26 -3.51
N VAL A 160 -5.76 -0.54 -3.78
CA VAL A 160 -5.91 -2.01 -3.89
C VAL A 160 -5.13 -2.71 -2.81
N SER A 161 -5.84 -3.27 -1.83
CA SER A 161 -5.27 -3.93 -0.66
C SER A 161 -4.99 -5.41 -0.92
N GLY A 162 -3.72 -5.78 -0.82
CA GLY A 162 -3.30 -7.18 -0.82
C GLY A 162 -3.68 -7.92 0.46
N TYR A 163 -3.63 -7.26 1.62
CA TYR A 163 -3.98 -7.86 2.91
C TYR A 163 -5.44 -8.34 2.93
N TRP A 164 -6.35 -7.45 2.50
CA TRP A 164 -7.78 -7.75 2.44
C TRP A 164 -8.24 -8.37 1.12
N GLU A 165 -7.37 -8.42 0.11
CA GLU A 165 -7.71 -8.80 -1.27
C GLU A 165 -8.94 -8.01 -1.77
N ARG A 166 -8.90 -6.69 -1.59
CA ARG A 166 -10.02 -5.78 -1.88
C ARG A 166 -9.55 -4.44 -2.43
N GLY A 167 -10.31 -3.87 -3.37
CA GLY A 167 -10.08 -2.53 -3.90
C GLY A 167 -11.11 -1.50 -3.46
N PHE A 168 -10.74 -0.22 -3.62
CA PHE A 168 -11.54 0.97 -3.36
C PHE A 168 -11.36 1.95 -4.52
N ARG A 169 -12.36 2.81 -4.79
CA ARG A 169 -12.30 3.82 -5.87
C ARG A 169 -12.82 5.15 -5.38
N CYS A 170 -12.06 6.19 -5.61
CA CYS A 170 -12.40 7.55 -5.23
C CYS A 170 -11.56 8.54 -6.03
N ASN A 171 -11.49 9.78 -5.56
CA ASN A 171 -10.62 10.80 -6.10
C ASN A 171 -9.70 11.35 -5.00
N ILE A 172 -8.60 11.97 -5.42
CA ILE A 172 -7.82 12.86 -4.55
C ILE A 172 -8.65 14.12 -4.31
N ASP A 173 -9.03 14.38 -3.06
CA ASP A 173 -9.84 15.54 -2.67
C ASP A 173 -9.00 16.80 -2.54
N LYS A 174 -7.88 16.71 -1.80
CA LYS A 174 -6.95 17.82 -1.55
C LYS A 174 -5.66 17.30 -0.91
N PHE A 175 -4.73 18.21 -0.67
CA PHE A 175 -3.49 17.96 0.06
C PHE A 175 -3.51 18.63 1.43
N ILE A 176 -3.15 17.88 2.46
CA ILE A 176 -3.13 18.34 3.84
C ILE A 176 -1.73 18.79 4.19
N HIS A 177 -1.59 20.09 4.50
CA HIS A 177 -0.31 20.70 4.86
C HIS A 177 0.47 19.87 5.89
N LYS A 178 -0.19 19.54 7.03
CA LYS A 178 0.33 18.60 8.02
C LYS A 178 -0.77 17.66 8.52
N LEU A 179 -0.50 16.37 8.50
CA LEU A 179 -1.33 15.33 9.10
C LEU A 179 -0.65 14.83 10.38
N LEU A 180 -1.26 15.06 11.54
CA LEU A 180 -0.71 14.61 12.82
C LEU A 180 -1.40 13.34 13.29
N GLU A 181 -0.62 12.31 13.59
CA GLU A 181 -1.10 11.05 14.13
C GLU A 181 -0.25 10.61 15.32
N GLY A 182 -0.79 10.68 16.53
CA GLY A 182 -0.04 10.38 17.74
C GLY A 182 1.17 11.29 17.89
N ARG A 183 2.37 10.74 17.66
CA ARG A 183 3.64 11.48 17.71
C ARG A 183 4.23 11.78 16.33
N TRP A 184 3.61 11.28 15.27
CA TRP A 184 4.11 11.44 13.90
C TRP A 184 3.45 12.64 13.23
N THR A 185 4.22 13.29 12.37
CA THR A 185 3.78 14.37 11.50
C THR A 185 4.11 13.97 10.08
N PHE A 186 3.10 13.92 9.24
CA PHE A 186 3.24 13.73 7.81
C PHE A 186 2.93 15.05 7.12
N ASN A 187 3.71 15.41 6.11
CA ASN A 187 3.54 16.64 5.36
C ASN A 187 2.82 16.33 4.05
N ASP A 188 2.04 17.28 3.56
CA ASP A 188 1.45 17.25 2.23
C ASP A 188 0.68 15.95 1.92
N SER A 189 -0.04 15.44 2.92
CA SER A 189 -0.70 14.14 2.83
C SER A 189 -1.89 14.20 1.88
N ILE A 190 -2.05 13.14 1.08
CA ILE A 190 -3.17 13.00 0.15
C ILE A 190 -4.42 12.75 0.98
N LYS A 191 -5.47 13.54 0.82
CA LYS A 191 -6.81 13.24 1.35
C LYS A 191 -7.70 12.68 0.24
N TYR A 192 -8.48 11.66 0.57
CA TYR A 192 -9.46 11.08 -0.37
C TYR A 192 -10.81 11.77 -0.27
N SER A 193 -11.59 11.70 -1.36
CA SER A 193 -13.00 12.13 -1.34
C SER A 193 -13.81 11.35 -0.30
N GLU A 194 -14.84 11.99 0.27
CA GLU A 194 -15.63 11.45 1.39
C GLU A 194 -16.26 10.07 1.13
N SER A 195 -16.51 9.70 -0.12
CA SER A 195 -17.06 8.38 -0.48
C SER A 195 -16.15 7.59 -1.43
N GLY A 196 -16.11 6.28 -1.23
CA GLY A 196 -15.53 5.29 -2.14
C GLY A 196 -14.14 4.78 -1.75
N CYS A 197 -13.46 5.45 -0.82
CA CYS A 197 -12.17 5.05 -0.23
C CYS A 197 -12.22 5.03 1.30
N GLU A 198 -13.18 4.30 1.85
CA GLU A 198 -13.31 4.03 3.29
C GLU A 198 -12.24 3.02 3.74
N VAL A 199 -10.97 3.42 3.68
CA VAL A 199 -9.82 2.62 4.06
C VAL A 199 -9.77 2.39 5.58
N TYR A 200 -9.22 1.24 5.99
CA TYR A 200 -9.15 0.81 7.38
C TYR A 200 -7.90 -0.04 7.65
N GLY A 201 -7.63 -0.38 8.91
CA GLY A 201 -6.45 -1.16 9.29
C GLY A 201 -6.20 -2.39 8.40
N GLY A 202 -4.95 -2.58 7.96
CA GLY A 202 -4.54 -3.61 6.99
C GLY A 202 -4.54 -3.17 5.53
N THR A 203 -5.33 -2.14 5.17
CA THR A 203 -5.21 -1.48 3.85
C THR A 203 -3.97 -0.60 3.75
N SER A 204 -3.33 -0.28 4.86
CA SER A 204 -2.08 0.47 4.88
C SER A 204 -1.01 -0.19 4.00
N GLY A 205 -0.29 0.63 3.24
CA GLY A 205 0.74 0.22 2.30
C GLY A 205 0.21 -0.11 0.91
N SER A 206 -1.10 -0.18 0.72
CA SER A 206 -1.69 -0.35 -0.61
C SER A 206 -1.24 0.76 -1.55
N PRO A 207 -0.97 0.48 -2.84
CA PRO A 207 -0.72 1.53 -3.81
C PRO A 207 -1.96 2.42 -3.96
N ILE A 208 -1.72 3.72 -4.16
CA ILE A 208 -2.70 4.63 -4.74
C ILE A 208 -2.40 4.67 -6.23
N VAL A 209 -3.24 4.01 -7.01
CA VAL A 209 -3.09 3.85 -8.47
C VAL A 209 -3.96 4.88 -9.16
N GLU A 210 -3.42 5.63 -10.11
CA GLU A 210 -4.25 6.48 -10.97
C GLU A 210 -5.12 5.59 -11.89
N THR A 211 -6.43 5.82 -11.90
CA THR A 211 -7.39 4.92 -12.58
C THR A 211 -7.09 4.79 -14.07
N ASN A 212 -7.21 3.58 -14.61
CA ASN A 212 -6.90 3.23 -16.01
C ASN A 212 -5.43 3.45 -16.42
N THR A 213 -4.55 3.73 -15.46
CA THR A 213 -3.11 3.72 -15.65
C THR A 213 -2.49 2.61 -14.79
N ARG A 214 -1.25 2.22 -15.08
CA ARG A 214 -0.46 1.38 -14.16
C ARG A 214 0.57 2.23 -13.42
N ARG A 215 0.16 3.43 -13.00
CA ARG A 215 1.00 4.37 -12.26
C ARG A 215 0.58 4.46 -10.80
N VAL A 216 1.55 4.31 -9.93
CA VAL A 216 1.39 4.51 -8.49
C VAL A 216 1.80 5.94 -8.16
N VAL A 217 0.83 6.73 -7.70
CA VAL A 217 1.00 8.15 -7.38
C VAL A 217 1.18 8.41 -5.88
N GLY A 218 0.98 7.38 -5.07
CA GLY A 218 1.18 7.43 -3.63
C GLY A 218 0.99 6.08 -2.96
N VAL A 219 1.04 6.08 -1.63
CA VAL A 219 0.83 4.91 -0.78
C VAL A 219 -0.26 5.20 0.25
N ASN A 220 -1.26 4.33 0.34
CA ASN A 220 -2.33 4.45 1.32
C ASN A 220 -1.76 4.32 2.74
N ASN A 221 -2.11 5.24 3.64
CA ASN A 221 -1.46 5.34 4.95
C ASN A 221 -2.42 5.02 6.11
N THR A 222 -3.33 5.97 6.41
CA THR A 222 -4.14 5.96 7.64
C THR A 222 -5.52 6.57 7.37
N GLY A 223 -6.41 6.56 8.37
CA GLY A 223 -7.72 7.19 8.32
C GLY A 223 -8.19 7.58 9.71
N ASN A 224 -9.14 8.52 9.81
CA ASN A 224 -9.71 8.90 11.10
C ASN A 224 -10.92 8.06 11.48
N GLU A 225 -10.68 6.95 12.16
CA GLU A 225 -11.71 5.92 12.37
C GLU A 225 -12.83 6.33 13.33
N ARG A 226 -12.50 7.10 14.38
CA ARG A 226 -13.38 7.29 15.55
C ARG A 226 -13.65 8.76 15.88
N GLY A 227 -13.16 9.70 15.08
CA GLY A 227 -13.30 11.13 15.35
C GLY A 227 -12.46 11.59 16.53
N ARG A 228 -11.41 10.85 16.90
CA ARG A 228 -10.46 11.31 17.94
C ARG A 228 -9.49 12.32 17.35
N LYS A 229 -8.93 13.16 18.22
CA LYS A 229 -8.03 14.25 17.83
C LYS A 229 -6.58 13.79 17.90
N CYS A 230 -5.96 13.61 16.72
CA CYS A 230 -4.53 13.35 16.55
C CYS A 230 -4.00 12.14 17.35
N THR A 231 -4.82 11.11 17.56
CA THR A 231 -4.38 9.85 18.19
C THR A 231 -4.03 8.83 17.11
N ILE A 232 -3.36 7.74 17.47
CA ILE A 232 -3.15 6.61 16.56
C ILE A 232 -4.51 6.14 15.98
N ASN A 233 -4.54 5.87 14.67
CA ASN A 233 -5.70 5.58 13.82
C ASN A 233 -6.76 6.70 13.76
N ASN A 234 -6.39 7.92 14.19
CA ASN A 234 -7.26 9.08 14.24
C ASN A 234 -6.45 10.35 13.97
N PRO A 235 -5.85 10.48 12.77
CA PRO A 235 -5.06 11.64 12.41
C PRO A 235 -5.92 12.91 12.38
N CYS A 236 -5.29 14.06 12.59
CA CYS A 236 -5.93 15.37 12.44
C CYS A 236 -5.21 16.21 11.39
N GLU A 237 -5.96 17.02 10.65
CA GLU A 237 -5.45 17.96 9.66
C GLU A 237 -4.98 19.22 10.39
N VAL A 238 -3.79 19.72 10.06
CA VAL A 238 -3.24 20.97 10.56
C VAL A 238 -2.88 21.88 9.39
N ASP A 239 -3.52 23.04 9.33
CA ASP A 239 -3.28 24.03 8.29
C ASP A 239 -2.02 24.89 8.56
N GLU A 240 -1.68 25.77 7.61
CA GLU A 240 -0.52 26.69 7.74
C GLU A 240 -0.64 27.68 8.90
N LYS A 241 -1.86 27.90 9.41
CA LYS A 241 -2.14 28.76 10.57
C LYS A 241 -2.18 27.97 11.89
N ASN A 242 -1.83 26.68 11.86
CA ASN A 242 -1.90 25.74 12.97
C ASN A 242 -3.32 25.46 13.49
N ASN A 243 -4.35 25.71 12.69
CA ASN A 243 -5.70 25.26 13.04
C ASN A 243 -5.78 23.75 12.89
N VAL A 244 -6.40 23.08 13.85
CA VAL A 244 -6.53 21.62 13.87
C VAL A 244 -7.96 21.23 13.54
N VAL A 245 -8.14 20.43 12.49
CA VAL A 245 -9.42 19.86 12.07
C VAL A 245 -9.41 18.34 12.28
N VAL A 246 -10.51 17.82 12.82
CA VAL A 246 -10.76 16.39 12.96
C VAL A 246 -11.89 16.05 12.01
N ASP A 247 -11.61 15.22 11.02
CA ASP A 247 -12.59 14.78 10.04
C ASP A 247 -12.78 13.26 10.14
N LYS A 248 -13.88 12.85 10.78
CA LYS A 248 -14.16 11.43 11.05
C LYS A 248 -14.55 10.72 9.76
N GLY A 249 -13.86 9.62 9.46
CA GLY A 249 -14.08 8.80 8.29
C GLY A 249 -13.16 9.15 7.13
N ALA A 250 -12.45 10.28 7.18
CA ALA A 250 -11.48 10.65 6.15
C ALA A 250 -10.33 9.65 6.07
N GLY A 251 -9.96 9.27 4.85
CA GLY A 251 -8.80 8.44 4.53
C GLY A 251 -7.65 9.27 3.94
N TYR A 252 -6.43 8.83 4.19
CA TYR A 252 -5.21 9.55 3.83
C TYR A 252 -4.13 8.65 3.23
N GLY A 253 -3.38 9.23 2.29
CA GLY A 253 -2.21 8.64 1.67
C GLY A 253 -0.96 9.51 1.82
N GLN A 254 0.18 8.95 1.46
CA GLN A 254 1.46 9.67 1.38
C GLN A 254 1.97 9.68 -0.05
N GLN A 255 2.63 10.78 -0.40
CA GLN A 255 3.22 10.97 -1.71
C GLN A 255 4.50 10.15 -1.85
N THR A 256 4.74 9.62 -3.04
CA THR A 256 5.92 8.77 -3.32
C THR A 256 6.90 9.40 -4.31
N TYR A 257 6.51 10.47 -5.03
CA TYR A 257 7.40 11.09 -6.01
C TYR A 257 8.68 11.65 -5.37
N ILE A 258 8.65 11.99 -4.08
CA ILE A 258 9.81 12.48 -3.33
C ILE A 258 10.99 11.51 -3.35
N PHE A 259 10.76 10.21 -3.60
CA PHE A 259 11.84 9.24 -3.80
C PHE A 259 12.75 9.60 -4.98
N TYR A 260 12.20 10.20 -6.04
CA TYR A 260 12.97 10.60 -7.22
C TYR A 260 13.97 11.72 -6.92
N SER A 261 13.71 12.57 -5.91
CA SER A 261 14.66 13.62 -5.49
C SER A 261 15.97 13.06 -4.93
N CYS A 262 15.95 11.79 -4.51
CA CYS A 262 17.08 11.07 -3.92
C CYS A 262 17.49 9.86 -4.77
N LEU A 263 17.00 9.77 -6.02
CA LEU A 263 17.29 8.64 -6.90
C LEU A 263 18.52 8.95 -7.75
N SER A 264 19.57 8.14 -7.60
CA SER A 264 20.77 8.20 -8.43
C SER A 264 20.52 7.67 -9.84
N ILE A 265 21.45 7.95 -10.76
CA ILE A 265 21.39 7.46 -12.16
C ILE A 265 21.43 5.92 -12.26
N ASP A 266 21.94 5.24 -11.24
CA ASP A 266 21.94 3.77 -11.13
C ASP A 266 20.76 3.21 -10.30
N PHE A 267 19.69 4.00 -10.13
CA PHE A 267 18.45 3.63 -9.46
C PHE A 267 18.60 3.24 -7.99
N LYS A 268 19.52 3.90 -7.27
CA LYS A 268 19.67 3.76 -5.82
C LYS A 268 19.14 4.99 -5.10
N ILE A 269 18.56 4.78 -3.92
CA ILE A 269 18.25 5.88 -3.01
C ILE A 269 19.56 6.35 -2.38
N ASP A 270 19.95 7.60 -2.63
CA ASP A 270 21.11 8.28 -2.08
C ASP A 270 20.68 9.58 -1.41
N LEU A 271 20.71 9.59 -0.08
CA LEU A 271 20.28 10.71 0.75
C LEU A 271 21.27 11.88 0.76
N SER A 272 22.45 11.71 0.14
CA SER A 272 23.47 12.76 0.02
C SER A 272 23.32 13.61 -1.24
N LEU A 273 22.43 13.24 -2.16
CA LEU A 273 22.19 14.00 -3.39
C LEU A 273 21.69 15.41 -3.07
N ALA A 274 22.24 16.39 -3.78
CA ALA A 274 21.83 17.77 -3.66
C ALA A 274 20.35 17.92 -4.06
N GLY A 275 19.54 18.44 -3.13
CA GLY A 275 18.10 18.58 -3.34
C GLY A 275 17.26 17.36 -2.98
N CYS A 276 17.85 16.31 -2.41
CA CYS A 276 17.11 15.19 -1.83
C CYS A 276 16.13 15.70 -0.75
N GLN A 277 14.85 15.33 -0.89
CA GLN A 277 13.74 15.78 -0.04
C GLN A 277 13.32 14.73 0.99
N LEU A 278 13.88 13.51 0.92
CA LEU A 278 13.62 12.49 1.94
C LEU A 278 14.28 12.86 3.26
N PRO A 279 13.63 12.57 4.40
CA PRO A 279 14.26 12.63 5.72
C PRO A 279 15.56 11.82 5.78
N ASN A 280 16.57 12.36 6.47
CA ASN A 280 17.89 11.76 6.64
C ASN A 280 18.39 11.77 8.08
#